data_AF-A0A177ASQ4-F1
#
_entry.id   AF-A0A177ASQ4-F1
#
_cell.length_a   1.000
_cell.length_b   1.000
_cell.length_c   1.000
_cell.angle_alpha   90.00
_cell.angle_beta   90.00
_cell.angle_gamma   90.00
#
_symmetry.space_group_name_H-M   'P 1'
#
loop_
_entity.id
_entity.type
_entity.pdbx_description
1 polymer ?
#
loop_
_entity_poly.entity_id
_entity_poly.type
_entity_poly.pdbx_seq_one_letter_code
_entity_poly.pdbx_strand_id
1 'polypeptide(L)'
;MEISNENIQEWYKEINPKSLFQFTGNFGLQKRIDRESENISPIDIFNQIIDDNIINLMVLETNIYAHQQIETSILSINSRMNEWKDVTENDIR
;
A
#
# COMPACT_ATOMS: atom_id res chain seq x y z
N MET A 1 35.68 -30.09 15.13
CA MET A 1 34.88 -29.19 15.98
C MET A 1 33.50 -29.80 16.03
N GLU A 2 33.27 -30.69 17.01
CA GLU A 2 32.00 -31.38 17.17
C GLU A 2 31.01 -30.39 17.79
N ILE A 3 29.91 -30.13 17.09
CA ILE A 3 28.83 -29.31 17.61
C ILE A 3 28.15 -30.17 18.70
N SER A 4 28.31 -29.76 19.95
CA SER A 4 27.64 -30.41 21.09
C SER A 4 26.12 -30.37 20.89
N ASN A 5 25.49 -31.54 20.90
CA ASN A 5 24.04 -31.76 20.74
C ASN A 5 23.17 -31.04 21.79
N GLU A 6 23.76 -30.39 22.79
CA GLU A 6 23.04 -29.68 23.85
C GLU A 6 22.28 -28.45 23.32
N ASN A 7 22.79 -27.75 22.30
CA ASN A 7 22.13 -26.57 21.72
C ASN A 7 20.89 -26.90 20.87
N ILE A 8 20.74 -28.15 20.45
CA ILE A 8 19.60 -28.56 19.62
C ILE A 8 18.32 -28.62 20.47
N GLN A 9 18.44 -28.98 21.76
CA GLN A 9 17.31 -29.18 22.66
C GLN A 9 16.61 -27.87 23.06
N GLU A 10 17.27 -26.71 22.98
CA GLU A 10 16.62 -25.42 23.27
C GLU A 10 15.62 -25.01 22.19
N TRP A 11 15.84 -25.38 20.94
CA TRP A 11 14.91 -25.08 19.84
C TRP A 11 13.65 -25.96 19.87
N TYR A 12 13.71 -27.12 20.54
CA TYR A 12 12.58 -28.04 20.70
C TYR A 12 11.90 -27.94 22.07
N LYS A 13 12.27 -26.98 22.92
CA LYS A 13 11.47 -26.65 24.10
C LYS A 13 10.06 -26.34 23.61
N GLU A 14 9.12 -27.20 24.02
CA GLU A 14 7.71 -27.15 23.64
C GLU A 14 7.23 -25.70 23.65
N ILE A 15 6.97 -25.18 22.44
CA ILE A 15 6.24 -23.93 22.29
C ILE A 15 4.84 -24.27 22.78
N ASN A 16 4.59 -24.11 24.08
CA ASN A 16 3.23 -24.03 24.59
C ASN A 16 2.56 -22.97 23.73
N PRO A 17 1.57 -23.31 22.88
CA PRO A 17 0.92 -22.31 22.05
C PRO A 17 0.26 -21.34 23.03
N LYS A 18 0.87 -20.16 23.21
CA LYS A 18 0.23 -19.03 23.87
C LYS A 18 -1.14 -18.91 23.21
N SER A 19 -2.19 -19.06 24.00
CA SER A 19 -3.60 -19.21 23.63
C SER A 19 -3.89 -19.01 22.14
N LEU A 20 -4.47 -20.02 21.48
CA LEU A 20 -5.00 -19.89 20.12
C LEU A 20 -5.78 -18.59 20.03
N PHE A 21 -5.21 -17.59 19.37
CA PHE A 21 -5.90 -16.33 19.14
C PHE A 21 -7.11 -16.65 18.27
N GLN A 22 -8.29 -16.64 18.88
CA GLN A 22 -9.53 -16.81 18.16
C GLN A 22 -9.92 -15.44 17.60
N PHE A 23 -9.71 -15.25 16.30
CA PHE A 23 -10.22 -14.08 15.61
C PHE A 23 -11.75 -14.09 15.67
N THR A 24 -12.34 -13.12 16.38
CA THR A 24 -13.80 -12.94 16.53
C THR A 24 -14.36 -11.83 15.64
N GLY A 25 -13.50 -11.20 14.84
CA GLY A 25 -13.90 -10.15 13.91
C GLY A 25 -14.62 -10.70 12.69
N ASN A 26 -15.24 -9.81 11.93
CA ASN A 26 -15.73 -10.13 10.60
C ASN A 26 -14.53 -10.32 9.67
N PHE A 27 -14.46 -11.48 9.03
CA PHE A 27 -13.44 -11.79 8.03
C PHE A 27 -13.93 -11.40 6.63
N GLY A 28 -12.98 -11.22 5.70
CA GLY A 28 -13.27 -10.89 4.30
C GLY A 28 -13.54 -9.40 4.06
N LEU A 29 -13.96 -9.09 2.82
CA LEU A 29 -14.27 -7.73 2.38
C LEU A 29 -15.51 -7.20 3.12
N GLN A 30 -15.31 -6.15 3.91
CA GLN A 30 -16.38 -5.57 4.73
C GLN A 30 -17.24 -4.56 3.95
N LYS A 31 -16.64 -3.86 2.98
CA LYS A 31 -17.42 -3.02 2.04
C LYS A 31 -18.09 -3.93 1.01
N ARG A 32 -19.40 -3.73 0.83
CA ARG A 32 -20.14 -4.40 -0.22
C ARG A 32 -19.76 -3.80 -1.56
N ILE A 33 -19.51 -4.67 -2.53
CA ILE A 33 -19.43 -4.29 -3.93
C ILE A 33 -20.85 -4.47 -4.46
N ASP A 34 -21.48 -3.39 -4.94
CA ASP A 34 -22.84 -3.41 -5.49
C ASP A 34 -22.86 -4.04 -6.91
N ARG A 35 -22.26 -5.22 -7.03
CA ARG A 35 -22.22 -6.04 -8.24
C ARG A 35 -22.46 -7.49 -7.85
N GLU A 36 -23.10 -8.23 -8.75
CA GLU A 36 -23.23 -9.68 -8.60
C GLU A 36 -21.84 -10.31 -8.50
N SER A 37 -21.68 -11.34 -7.66
CA SER A 37 -20.37 -11.95 -7.37
C SER A 37 -19.63 -12.43 -8.62
N GLU A 38 -20.34 -12.75 -9.69
CA GLU A 38 -19.80 -13.20 -10.98
C GLU A 38 -19.21 -12.05 -11.82
N ASN A 39 -19.53 -10.80 -11.47
CA ASN A 39 -19.16 -9.58 -12.18
C ASN A 39 -18.14 -8.72 -11.40
N ILE A 40 -17.56 -9.25 -10.32
CA ILE A 40 -16.52 -8.55 -9.55
C ILE A 40 -15.17 -8.78 -10.23
N SER A 41 -14.58 -7.71 -10.72
CA SER A 41 -13.22 -7.72 -11.29
C SER A 41 -12.17 -7.38 -10.23
N PRO A 42 -10.89 -7.75 -10.43
CA PRO A 42 -9.82 -7.38 -9.51
C PRO A 42 -9.71 -5.86 -9.24
N ILE A 43 -10.01 -5.03 -10.24
CA ILE A 43 -10.00 -3.56 -10.10
C ILE A 43 -11.10 -3.08 -9.15
N ASP A 44 -12.25 -3.76 -9.08
CA ASP A 44 -13.31 -3.41 -8.13
C ASP A 44 -12.88 -3.63 -6.68
N ILE A 45 -12.09 -4.68 -6.42
CA ILE A 45 -11.51 -4.96 -5.11
C ILE A 45 -10.42 -3.93 -4.77
N PHE A 46 -9.55 -3.62 -5.74
CA PHE A 46 -8.52 -2.60 -5.57
C PHE A 46 -9.13 -1.23 -5.19
N ASN A 47 -10.20 -0.82 -5.88
CA ASN A 47 -10.90 0.43 -5.63
C ASN A 47 -11.58 0.49 -4.25
N GLN A 48 -11.72 -0.62 -3.52
CA GLN A 48 -12.18 -0.60 -2.12
C GLN A 48 -11.11 -0.08 -1.15
N ILE A 49 -9.84 -0.27 -1.51
CA ILE A 49 -8.66 0.11 -0.73
C ILE A 49 -8.17 1.48 -1.19
N ILE A 50 -7.98 1.63 -2.50
CA ILE A 50 -7.56 2.87 -3.14
C ILE A 50 -8.79 3.48 -3.81
N ASP A 51 -9.58 4.17 -3.00
CA ASP A 51 -10.77 4.86 -3.48
C ASP A 51 -10.45 6.25 -4.03
N ASP A 52 -11.47 6.92 -4.55
CA ASP A 52 -11.34 8.24 -5.17
C ASP A 52 -10.77 9.28 -4.21
N ASN A 53 -11.01 9.16 -2.90
CA ASN A 53 -10.43 10.09 -1.93
C ASN A 53 -8.92 9.92 -1.83
N ILE A 54 -8.43 8.68 -1.85
CA ILE A 54 -6.99 8.40 -1.88
C ILE A 54 -6.37 8.89 -3.19
N ILE A 55 -7.01 8.64 -4.34
CA ILE A 55 -6.53 9.15 -5.63
C ILE A 55 -6.47 10.68 -5.62
N ASN A 56 -7.51 11.34 -5.13
CA ASN A 56 -7.56 12.81 -5.04
C ASN A 56 -6.48 13.37 -4.13
N LEU A 57 -6.21 12.70 -3.01
CA LEU A 57 -5.11 13.08 -2.13
C LEU A 57 -3.75 12.92 -2.84
N MET A 58 -3.54 11.83 -3.58
CA MET A 58 -2.32 11.63 -4.35
C MET A 58 -2.13 12.72 -5.41
N VAL A 59 -3.19 13.08 -6.14
CA VAL A 59 -3.17 14.18 -7.12
C VAL A 59 -2.78 15.49 -6.44
N LEU A 60 -3.46 15.83 -5.35
CA LEU A 60 -3.23 17.06 -4.60
C LEU A 60 -1.76 17.16 -4.12
N GLU A 61 -1.28 16.15 -3.40
CA GLU A 61 0.06 16.15 -2.82
C GLU A 61 1.14 16.14 -3.90
N THR A 62 0.92 15.41 -5.01
CA THR A 62 1.87 15.37 -6.13
C THR A 62 2.03 16.75 -6.77
N ASN A 63 0.93 17.46 -7.02
CA ASN A 63 0.97 18.80 -7.61
C ASN A 63 1.56 19.83 -6.64
N ILE A 64 1.21 19.77 -5.36
CA ILE A 64 1.82 20.61 -4.32
C ILE A 64 3.34 20.43 -4.30
N TYR A 65 3.80 19.17 -4.25
CA TYR A 65 5.22 18.88 -4.18
C TYR A 65 5.96 19.29 -5.47
N ALA A 66 5.35 19.08 -6.64
CA ALA A 66 5.93 19.50 -7.91
C ALA A 66 6.10 21.03 -7.99
N HIS A 67 5.09 21.79 -7.59
CA HIS A 67 5.18 23.25 -7.54
C HIS A 67 6.25 23.72 -6.56
N GLN A 68 6.29 23.16 -5.35
CA GLN A 68 7.35 23.46 -4.38
C GLN A 68 8.73 23.17 -4.95
N GLN A 69 8.91 22.06 -5.65
CA GLN A 69 10.19 21.69 -6.26
C GLN A 69 10.61 22.68 -7.35
N ILE A 70 9.68 23.13 -8.18
CA ILE A 70 9.93 24.11 -9.25
C ILE A 70 10.30 25.47 -8.66
N GLU A 71 9.61 25.91 -7.61
CA GLU A 71 9.84 27.21 -6.97
C GLU A 71 11.14 27.26 -6.17
N THR A 72 11.49 26.16 -5.50
CA THR A 72 12.63 26.14 -4.58
C THR A 72 13.95 25.73 -5.25
N SER A 73 13.91 25.07 -6.40
CA SER A 73 15.11 24.52 -7.05
C SER A 73 15.63 25.38 -8.19
N ILE A 74 16.95 25.45 -8.31
CA ILE A 74 17.59 25.99 -9.53
C ILE A 74 17.59 24.88 -10.58
N LEU A 75 16.60 24.91 -11.47
CA LEU A 75 16.47 23.94 -12.55
C LEU A 75 17.43 24.26 -13.70
N SER A 76 18.09 23.24 -14.25
CA SER A 76 18.85 23.40 -15.48
C SER A 76 17.89 23.67 -16.65
N ILE A 77 18.36 24.34 -17.71
CA ILE A 77 17.50 24.73 -18.84
C ILE A 77 16.84 23.51 -19.54
N ASN A 78 17.50 22.36 -19.49
CA ASN A 78 17.01 21.10 -20.09
C ASN A 78 16.29 20.19 -19.07
N SER A 79 16.01 20.69 -17.87
CA SER A 79 15.27 19.94 -16.86
C SER A 79 13.85 19.68 -17.33
N ARG A 80 13.41 18.42 -17.27
CA ARG A 80 12.02 18.04 -17.55
C ARG A 80 11.02 18.69 -16.59
N MET A 81 11.48 19.09 -15.40
CA MET A 81 10.63 19.81 -14.45
C MET A 81 10.18 21.18 -14.97
N ASN A 82 10.90 21.77 -15.93
CA ASN A 82 10.46 23.00 -16.58
C ASN A 82 9.20 22.79 -17.45
N GLU A 83 8.93 21.56 -17.86
CA GLU A 83 7.77 21.17 -18.67
C GLU A 83 6.71 20.43 -17.85
N TRP A 84 6.84 20.45 -16.52
CA TRP A 84 5.89 19.79 -15.64
C TRP A 84 4.47 20.36 -15.83
N LYS A 85 3.49 19.46 -15.76
CA LYS A 85 2.06 19.79 -15.80
C LYS A 85 1.39 19.14 -14.62
N ASP A 86 0.35 19.79 -14.11
CA ASP A 86 -0.46 19.22 -13.06
C ASP A 86 -1.01 17.85 -13.48
N VAL A 87 -0.85 16.90 -12.57
CA VAL A 87 -1.36 15.54 -12.65
C VAL A 87 -2.85 15.57 -12.37
N THR A 88 -3.60 14.72 -13.07
CA THR A 88 -5.04 14.52 -12.87
C THR A 88 -5.32 13.11 -12.35
N GLU A 89 -6.55 12.85 -11.91
CA GLU A 89 -6.95 11.51 -11.46
C GLU A 89 -6.73 10.43 -12.54
N ASN A 90 -6.88 10.79 -13.81
CA ASN A 90 -6.67 9.88 -14.94
C ASN A 90 -5.20 9.50 -15.16
N ASP A 91 -4.26 10.33 -14.69
CA ASP A 91 -2.83 10.03 -14.79
C ASP A 91 -2.38 9.06 -13.69
N ILE A 92 -3.14 8.98 -12.58
CA ILE A 92 -2.87 8.08 -11.44
C ILE A 92 -3.58 6.73 -11.58
N ARG A 93 -4.74 6.69 -12.27
CA ARG A 93 -5.52 5.47 -12.51
C ARG A 93 -4.93 4.60 -13.62
#